data_AF-A0A2V7XQ59-F1
#
_entry.id   AF-A0A2V7XQ59-F1
#
_cell.length_a   1.000
_cell.length_b   1.000
_cell.length_c   1.000
_cell.angle_alpha   90.00
_cell.angle_beta   90.00
_cell.angle_gamma   90.00
#
_symmetry.space_group_name_H-M   'P 1'
#
loop_
_entity.id
_entity.type
_entity.pdbx_description
1 polymer ?
#
loop_
_entity_poly.entity_id
_entity_poly.type
_entity_poly.pdbx_seq_one_letter_code
_entity_poly.pdbx_strand_id
1 'polypeptide(L)'
;MALFNPTSSSFVVTVSRFDGAGVKRTATITLAAGELKTYTNFLDAVFQFSGGGAVTFQSPDSNKRFIVSTEVRTGGTRFNTTIPALEFAGSNSPSFSAGITVDASSRTNVGCFNQSSVPNPIKVTVFDNSGTQMVGTLNLNLAANAWGQAPVTAVVSGGYVRFEPTEAAVCYAVVVDNGTNDGRFISAAEYRP
;
A
#
# COMPACT_ATOMS: atom_id res chain seq x y z
N MET A 1 13.08 -0.38 6.26
CA MET A 1 13.06 -0.98 4.89
C MET A 1 14.40 -1.63 4.61
N ALA A 2 14.41 -2.74 3.86
CA ALA A 2 15.61 -3.39 3.37
C ALA A 2 15.48 -3.71 1.88
N LEU A 3 16.56 -3.53 1.13
CA LEU A 3 16.71 -3.88 -0.28
C LEU A 3 17.90 -4.84 -0.42
N PHE A 4 17.67 -5.99 -1.02
CA PHE A 4 18.69 -7.01 -1.20
C PHE A 4 18.90 -7.34 -2.67
N ASN A 5 20.15 -7.28 -3.12
CA ASN A 5 20.57 -7.77 -4.42
C ASN A 5 21.15 -9.19 -4.30
N PRO A 6 20.38 -10.24 -4.63
CA PRO A 6 20.88 -11.62 -4.59
C PRO A 6 21.76 -11.99 -5.79
N THR A 7 21.96 -11.10 -6.76
CA THR A 7 22.72 -11.39 -7.98
C THR A 7 24.22 -11.21 -7.79
N SER A 8 25.00 -11.74 -8.73
CA SER A 8 26.47 -11.62 -8.77
C SER A 8 26.97 -10.29 -9.35
N SER A 9 26.10 -9.33 -9.66
CA SER A 9 26.47 -8.07 -10.33
C SER A 9 25.85 -6.86 -9.64
N SER A 10 26.57 -5.73 -9.68
CA SER A 10 26.01 -4.43 -9.29
C SER A 10 25.00 -3.93 -10.33
N PHE A 11 23.94 -3.28 -9.89
CA PHE A 11 22.99 -2.59 -10.78
C PHE A 11 22.28 -1.43 -10.06
N VAL A 12 21.61 -0.59 -10.85
CA VAL A 12 20.86 0.57 -10.37
C VAL A 12 19.37 0.25 -10.37
N VAL A 13 18.72 0.40 -9.22
CA VAL A 13 17.25 0.37 -9.08
C VAL A 13 16.72 1.79 -9.22
N THR A 14 15.75 1.98 -10.12
CA THR A 14 15.01 3.25 -10.21
C THR A 14 13.87 3.21 -9.21
N VAL A 15 13.73 4.24 -8.39
CA VAL A 15 12.66 4.35 -7.39
C VAL A 15 11.87 5.62 -7.62
N SER A 16 10.55 5.51 -7.67
CA SER A 16 9.65 6.67 -7.75
C SER A 16 8.74 6.74 -6.53
N ARG A 17 8.62 7.93 -5.94
CA ARG A 17 7.65 8.24 -4.89
C ARG A 17 6.54 9.11 -5.47
N PHE A 18 5.30 8.80 -5.11
CA PHE A 18 4.10 9.59 -5.40
C PHE A 18 3.43 9.98 -4.08
N ASP A 19 3.08 11.26 -3.90
CA ASP A 19 2.32 11.71 -2.72
C ASP A 19 0.80 11.78 -2.97
N GLY A 20 0.06 12.29 -1.99
CA GLY A 20 -1.39 12.45 -2.08
C GLY A 20 -1.88 13.48 -3.11
N ALA A 21 -0.99 14.30 -3.67
CA ALA A 21 -1.31 15.20 -4.78
C ALA A 21 -0.89 14.61 -6.14
N GLY A 22 -0.30 13.41 -6.16
CA GLY A 22 0.22 12.78 -7.37
C GLY A 22 1.58 13.30 -7.82
N VAL A 23 2.28 14.07 -6.99
CA VAL A 23 3.60 14.60 -7.33
C VAL A 23 4.62 13.47 -7.29
N LYS A 24 5.19 13.18 -8.47
CA LYS A 24 6.24 12.17 -8.64
C LYS A 24 7.61 12.76 -8.33
N ARG A 25 8.41 12.05 -7.53
CA ARG A 25 9.86 12.25 -7.43
C ARG A 25 10.58 10.95 -7.72
N THR A 26 11.66 11.02 -8.48
CA THR A 26 12.48 9.86 -8.86
C THR A 26 13.85 9.96 -8.21
N ALA A 27 14.34 8.82 -7.73
CA ALA A 27 15.71 8.64 -7.25
C ALA A 27 16.28 7.33 -7.83
N THR A 28 17.58 7.15 -7.68
CA THR A 28 18.25 5.90 -8.04
C THR A 28 19.00 5.34 -6.83
N ILE A 29 19.03 4.02 -6.73
CA ILE A 29 19.75 3.29 -5.68
C ILE A 29 20.69 2.32 -6.37
N THR A 30 22.00 2.50 -6.20
CA THR A 30 22.97 1.49 -6.62
C THR A 30 23.01 0.38 -5.56
N LEU A 31 22.83 -0.86 -6.00
CA LEU A 31 22.96 -2.07 -5.17
C LEU A 31 24.12 -2.90 -5.71
N ALA A 32 25.19 -3.04 -4.92
CA ALA A 32 26.31 -3.92 -5.25
C ALA A 32 25.87 -5.40 -5.22
N ALA A 33 26.67 -6.27 -5.86
CA ALA A 33 26.43 -7.71 -5.85
C ALA A 33 26.37 -8.26 -4.41
N GLY A 34 25.31 -9.00 -4.06
CA GLY A 34 25.12 -9.53 -2.71
C GLY A 34 24.80 -8.48 -1.64
N GLU A 35 24.62 -7.21 -1.98
CA GLU A 35 24.40 -6.14 -1.00
C GLU A 35 23.00 -6.20 -0.38
N LEU A 36 22.94 -6.18 0.95
CA LEU A 36 21.74 -5.85 1.71
C LEU A 36 21.85 -4.40 2.20
N LYS A 37 21.07 -3.51 1.61
CA LYS A 37 21.00 -2.09 1.98
C LYS A 37 19.76 -1.84 2.84
N THR A 38 19.96 -1.30 4.04
CA THR A 38 18.88 -1.04 5.02
C THR A 38 18.67 0.45 5.26
N TYR A 39 17.41 0.83 5.47
CA TYR A 39 16.99 2.20 5.76
C TYR A 39 16.13 2.25 7.01
N THR A 40 16.50 3.11 7.96
CA THR A 40 15.69 3.43 9.14
C THR A 40 14.42 4.18 8.73
N ASN A 41 14.57 5.25 7.93
CA ASN A 41 13.50 5.98 7.30
C ASN A 41 13.81 6.14 5.81
N PHE A 42 13.18 5.32 4.97
CA PHE A 42 13.45 5.31 3.53
C PHE A 42 13.01 6.59 2.83
N LEU A 43 11.83 7.11 3.20
CA LEU A 43 11.26 8.30 2.56
C LEU A 43 12.10 9.54 2.82
N ASP A 44 12.60 9.69 4.04
CA ASP A 44 13.52 10.78 4.40
C ASP A 44 14.89 10.60 3.73
N ALA A 45 15.51 9.41 3.88
CA ALA A 45 16.86 9.17 3.37
C ALA A 45 16.98 9.26 1.84
N VAL A 46 15.95 8.87 1.08
CA VAL A 46 15.99 8.83 -0.39
C VAL A 46 15.30 10.03 -1.02
N PHE A 47 14.25 10.58 -0.40
CA PHE A 47 13.42 11.62 -1.00
C PHE A 47 13.31 12.91 -0.17
N GLN A 48 13.94 12.98 1.01
CA GLN A 48 13.78 14.09 1.97
C GLN A 48 12.30 14.39 2.22
N PHE A 49 11.51 13.32 2.40
CA PHE A 49 10.06 13.39 2.43
C PHE A 49 9.49 12.83 3.73
N SER A 50 8.55 13.58 4.30
CA SER A 50 7.66 13.15 5.38
C SER A 50 6.22 13.10 4.87
N GLY A 51 5.46 12.09 5.29
CA GLY A 51 4.05 11.93 4.92
C GLY A 51 3.76 10.56 4.33
N GLY A 52 2.53 10.38 3.86
CA GLY A 52 2.09 9.17 3.18
C GLY A 52 2.25 9.27 1.66
N GLY A 53 2.43 8.12 1.01
CA GLY A 53 2.58 8.03 -0.43
C GLY A 53 2.76 6.61 -0.92
N ALA A 54 2.81 6.45 -2.24
CA ALA A 54 3.21 5.20 -2.89
C ALA A 54 4.67 5.27 -3.33
N VAL A 55 5.37 4.15 -3.23
CA VAL A 55 6.74 3.99 -3.73
C VAL A 55 6.76 2.83 -4.70
N THR A 56 7.21 3.08 -5.92
CA THR A 56 7.44 2.05 -6.94
C THR A 56 8.93 1.83 -7.11
N PHE A 57 9.31 0.56 -7.29
CA PHE A 57 10.68 0.15 -7.53
C PHE A 57 10.77 -0.54 -8.89
N GLN A 58 11.76 -0.17 -9.69
CA GLN A 58 11.94 -0.70 -11.03
C GLN A 58 13.37 -1.24 -11.18
N SER A 59 13.44 -2.53 -11.49
CA SER A 59 14.66 -3.18 -11.94
C SER A 59 15.05 -2.68 -13.34
N PRO A 60 16.35 -2.57 -13.68
CA PRO A 60 16.76 -2.18 -15.02
C PRO A 60 16.39 -3.25 -16.07
N ASP A 61 16.35 -4.53 -15.69
CA ASP A 61 15.91 -5.63 -16.55
C ASP A 61 15.45 -6.85 -15.73
N SER A 62 14.98 -7.91 -16.42
CA SER A 62 14.43 -9.12 -15.79
C SER A 62 15.47 -10.00 -15.08
N ASN A 63 16.76 -9.84 -15.37
CA ASN A 63 17.89 -10.56 -14.76
C ASN A 63 18.49 -9.82 -13.55
N LYS A 64 18.09 -8.56 -13.29
CA LYS A 64 18.57 -7.73 -12.17
C LYS A 64 17.54 -7.59 -11.05
N ARG A 65 16.93 -8.72 -10.66
CA ARG A 65 15.92 -8.72 -9.60
C ARG A 65 16.53 -8.42 -8.23
N PHE A 66 15.76 -7.74 -7.39
CA PHE A 66 16.08 -7.46 -6.00
C PHE A 66 14.91 -7.92 -5.12
N ILE A 67 15.19 -8.09 -3.84
CA ILE A 67 14.18 -8.38 -2.82
C ILE A 67 13.97 -7.12 -2.00
N VAL A 68 12.72 -6.77 -1.71
CA VAL A 68 12.35 -5.65 -0.86
C VAL A 68 11.55 -6.14 0.34
N SER A 69 11.89 -5.63 1.52
CA SER A 69 11.12 -5.83 2.75
C SER A 69 10.85 -4.47 3.38
N THR A 70 9.60 -4.22 3.73
CA THR A 70 9.15 -2.91 4.19
C THR A 70 8.26 -3.02 5.41
N GLU A 71 8.32 -2.01 6.25
CA GLU A 71 7.45 -1.88 7.41
C GLU A 71 7.16 -0.41 7.67
N VAL A 72 6.00 -0.11 8.24
CA VAL A 72 5.64 1.21 8.76
C VAL A 72 5.68 1.16 10.28
N ARG A 73 6.27 2.19 10.89
CA ARG A 73 6.41 2.34 12.34
C ARG A 73 5.86 3.68 12.79
N THR A 74 5.23 3.71 13.95
CA THR A 74 4.92 4.92 14.70
C THR A 74 6.05 5.19 15.72
N GLY A 75 6.39 6.46 15.95
CA GLY A 75 7.60 6.84 16.69
C GLY A 75 7.72 6.21 18.09
N GLY A 76 8.91 5.73 18.44
CA GLY A 76 9.30 5.34 19.79
C GLY A 76 9.01 3.89 20.21
N THR A 77 8.37 3.07 19.38
CA THR A 77 8.01 1.68 19.73
C THR A 77 8.25 0.70 18.57
N ARG A 78 8.36 -0.59 18.90
CA ARG A 78 8.72 -1.69 17.97
C ARG A 78 7.54 -2.17 17.11
N PHE A 79 6.45 -1.40 17.05
CA PHE A 79 5.26 -1.78 16.30
C PHE A 79 5.50 -1.63 14.81
N ASN A 80 5.19 -2.67 14.06
CA ASN A 80 5.49 -2.71 12.65
C ASN A 80 4.39 -3.38 11.84
N THR A 81 3.82 -2.61 10.92
CA THR A 81 3.00 -3.19 9.86
C THR A 81 3.93 -3.56 8.71
N THR A 82 4.17 -4.85 8.51
CA THR A 82 4.90 -5.31 7.33
C THR A 82 4.03 -5.06 6.09
N ILE A 83 4.60 -4.44 5.08
CA ILE A 83 3.94 -4.26 3.78
C ILE A 83 4.70 -5.14 2.77
N PRO A 84 4.03 -6.15 2.18
CA PRO A 84 4.66 -6.98 1.16
C PRO A 84 4.94 -6.15 -0.10
N ALA A 85 5.89 -6.60 -0.91
CA ALA A 85 6.02 -6.09 -2.27
C ALA A 85 4.72 -6.40 -3.01
N LEU A 86 4.07 -5.37 -3.55
CA LEU A 86 2.89 -5.52 -4.38
C LEU A 86 3.28 -5.31 -5.84
N GLU A 87 2.82 -6.20 -6.70
CA GLU A 87 2.86 -5.97 -8.14
C GLU A 87 1.90 -4.83 -8.47
N PHE A 88 2.42 -3.76 -9.08
CA PHE A 88 1.63 -2.59 -9.50
C PHE A 88 0.95 -2.87 -10.84
N ALA A 89 0.05 -3.85 -10.87
CA ALA A 89 -0.71 -4.29 -12.05
C ALA A 89 -2.22 -4.05 -11.92
N GLY A 90 -2.61 -3.01 -11.15
CA GLY A 90 -4.01 -2.67 -10.91
C GLY A 90 -4.75 -2.30 -12.19
N SER A 91 -6.02 -2.65 -12.21
CA SER A 91 -7.00 -2.33 -13.24
C SER A 91 -8.17 -1.58 -12.63
N ASN A 92 -9.24 -1.39 -13.40
CA ASN A 92 -10.51 -0.87 -12.92
C ASN A 92 -11.47 -1.98 -12.44
N SER A 93 -10.99 -3.22 -12.31
CA SER A 93 -11.80 -4.33 -11.82
C SER A 93 -12.09 -4.17 -10.32
N PRO A 94 -13.26 -4.64 -9.83
CA PRO A 94 -13.50 -4.70 -8.41
C PRO A 94 -12.41 -5.51 -7.69
N SER A 95 -11.97 -5.02 -6.53
CA SER A 95 -11.01 -5.71 -5.69
C SER A 95 -11.47 -5.80 -4.24
N PHE A 96 -10.94 -6.78 -3.50
CA PHE A 96 -11.48 -7.17 -2.19
C PHE A 96 -10.38 -7.35 -1.16
N SER A 97 -10.56 -6.72 0.02
CA SER A 97 -9.76 -6.98 1.21
C SER A 97 -10.64 -7.66 2.26
N ALA A 98 -10.43 -8.96 2.47
CA ALA A 98 -11.24 -9.77 3.37
C ALA A 98 -10.66 -9.84 4.80
N GLY A 99 -11.55 -9.98 5.79
CA GLY A 99 -11.19 -10.16 7.19
C GLY A 99 -10.89 -8.85 7.91
N ILE A 100 -11.63 -7.77 7.62
CA ILE A 100 -11.49 -6.51 8.35
C ILE A 100 -12.33 -6.49 9.63
N THR A 101 -11.87 -5.73 10.62
CA THR A 101 -12.56 -5.52 11.90
C THR A 101 -12.45 -4.06 12.33
N VAL A 102 -13.56 -3.52 12.82
CA VAL A 102 -13.67 -2.19 13.44
C VAL A 102 -14.53 -2.33 14.69
N ASP A 103 -13.91 -2.13 15.86
CA ASP A 103 -14.54 -2.19 17.17
C ASP A 103 -13.73 -1.35 18.19
N ALA A 104 -13.98 -1.53 19.49
CA ALA A 104 -13.25 -0.81 20.53
C ALA A 104 -11.74 -1.15 20.57
N SER A 105 -11.37 -2.38 20.19
CA SER A 105 -10.00 -2.90 20.21
C SER A 105 -9.26 -2.71 18.90
N SER A 106 -9.97 -2.63 17.77
CA SER A 106 -9.38 -2.60 16.43
C SER A 106 -9.96 -1.50 15.56
N ARG A 107 -9.12 -0.85 14.77
CA ARG A 107 -9.53 0.10 13.72
C ARG A 107 -9.07 -0.40 12.35
N THR A 108 -9.81 -0.07 11.30
CA THR A 108 -9.41 -0.38 9.93
C THR A 108 -9.25 0.90 9.13
N ASN A 109 -8.10 1.04 8.45
CA ASN A 109 -7.93 2.01 7.38
C ASN A 109 -7.92 1.29 6.04
N VAL A 110 -8.47 1.93 5.01
CA VAL A 110 -8.41 1.48 3.63
C VAL A 110 -7.69 2.51 2.81
N GLY A 111 -6.97 2.09 1.79
CA GLY A 111 -6.30 3.01 0.89
C GLY A 111 -6.10 2.43 -0.48
N CYS A 112 -5.84 3.32 -1.45
CA CYS A 112 -5.52 2.94 -2.80
C CYS A 112 -4.43 3.86 -3.35
N PHE A 113 -3.71 3.33 -4.34
CA PHE A 113 -2.88 4.12 -5.24
C PHE A 113 -3.54 4.15 -6.61
N ASN A 114 -3.82 5.35 -7.10
CA ASN A 114 -4.30 5.55 -8.46
C ASN A 114 -3.12 5.46 -9.43
N GLN A 115 -3.11 4.46 -10.31
CA GLN A 115 -2.06 4.29 -11.32
C GLN A 115 -2.37 5.06 -12.61
N SER A 116 -3.57 5.62 -12.72
CA SER A 116 -4.01 6.34 -13.90
C SER A 116 -3.47 7.77 -13.94
N SER A 117 -3.38 8.31 -15.16
CA SER A 117 -3.04 9.71 -15.43
C SER A 117 -4.23 10.67 -15.27
N VAL A 118 -5.41 10.16 -14.89
CA VAL A 118 -6.59 10.96 -14.58
C VAL A 118 -7.09 10.70 -13.15
N PRO A 119 -7.90 11.60 -12.56
CA PRO A 119 -8.53 11.35 -11.26
C PRO A 119 -9.35 10.06 -11.23
N ASN A 120 -9.30 9.34 -10.12
CA ASN A 120 -9.95 8.04 -9.93
C ASN A 120 -10.81 8.08 -8.66
N PRO A 121 -12.13 8.32 -8.78
CA PRO A 121 -13.07 8.07 -7.70
C PRO A 121 -13.22 6.57 -7.47
N ILE A 122 -12.91 6.12 -6.26
CA ILE A 122 -13.03 4.73 -5.86
C ILE A 122 -14.11 4.63 -4.79
N LYS A 123 -15.23 4.00 -5.16
CA LYS A 123 -16.26 3.67 -4.18
C LYS A 123 -15.80 2.49 -3.35
N VAL A 124 -15.91 2.62 -2.04
CA VAL A 124 -15.53 1.59 -1.09
C VAL A 124 -16.77 1.17 -0.32
N THR A 125 -17.14 -0.10 -0.45
CA THR A 125 -18.30 -0.68 0.23
C THR A 125 -17.81 -1.68 1.28
N VAL A 126 -18.34 -1.56 2.51
CA VAL A 126 -18.03 -2.45 3.62
C VAL A 126 -19.18 -3.42 3.80
N PHE A 127 -18.87 -4.70 3.74
CA PHE A 127 -19.80 -5.79 4.00
C PHE A 127 -19.47 -6.47 5.33
N ASP A 128 -20.50 -6.95 5.98
CA ASP A 128 -20.37 -7.81 7.16
C ASP A 128 -19.76 -9.18 6.81
N ASN A 129 -19.67 -10.06 7.81
CA ASN A 129 -19.16 -11.42 7.63
C ASN A 129 -20.16 -12.36 6.91
N SER A 130 -21.44 -12.01 6.79
CA SER A 130 -22.40 -12.75 5.97
C SER A 130 -22.17 -12.50 4.47
N GLY A 131 -21.55 -11.37 4.13
CA GLY A 131 -21.30 -10.93 2.77
C GLY A 131 -22.54 -10.47 2.01
N THR A 132 -23.69 -10.41 2.69
CA THR A 132 -24.96 -9.99 2.10
C THR A 132 -25.39 -8.61 2.60
N GLN A 133 -24.93 -8.20 3.78
CA GLN A 133 -25.28 -6.92 4.37
C GLN A 133 -24.17 -5.90 4.15
N MET A 134 -24.51 -4.81 3.47
CA MET A 134 -23.68 -3.60 3.47
C MET A 134 -23.85 -2.88 4.82
N VAL A 135 -22.74 -2.68 5.52
CA VAL A 135 -22.70 -2.00 6.84
C VAL A 135 -22.08 -0.61 6.76
N GLY A 136 -21.42 -0.27 5.65
CA GLY A 136 -20.84 1.05 5.46
C GLY A 136 -20.42 1.34 4.02
N THR A 137 -20.20 2.62 3.74
CA THR A 137 -19.63 3.08 2.48
C THR A 137 -18.73 4.29 2.74
N LEU A 138 -17.68 4.45 1.93
CA LEU A 138 -16.91 5.67 1.83
C LEU A 138 -16.36 5.83 0.40
N ASN A 139 -15.80 6.98 0.08
CA ASN A 139 -15.15 7.24 -1.20
C ASN A 139 -13.69 7.64 -0.99
N LEU A 140 -12.80 7.10 -1.82
CA LEU A 140 -11.45 7.60 -2.01
C LEU A 140 -11.42 8.38 -3.33
N ASN A 141 -11.34 9.70 -3.25
CA ASN A 141 -11.24 10.56 -4.43
C ASN A 141 -9.76 10.87 -4.68
N LEU A 142 -9.12 10.07 -5.53
CA LEU A 142 -7.69 10.17 -5.78
C LEU A 142 -7.39 11.02 -7.01
N ALA A 143 -6.46 11.97 -6.91
CA ALA A 143 -5.91 12.64 -8.08
C ALA A 143 -5.12 11.65 -8.97
N ALA A 144 -4.78 12.07 -10.18
CA ALA A 144 -3.90 11.31 -11.07
C ALA A 144 -2.59 10.94 -10.36
N ASN A 145 -2.16 9.68 -10.46
CA ASN A 145 -0.95 9.17 -9.81
C ASN A 145 -0.87 9.40 -8.28
N ALA A 146 -2.00 9.56 -7.60
CA ALA A 146 -2.03 9.88 -6.17
C ALA A 146 -2.30 8.65 -5.30
N TRP A 147 -1.77 8.68 -4.08
CA TRP A 147 -2.11 7.74 -3.02
C TRP A 147 -3.04 8.40 -2.01
N GLY A 148 -4.00 7.66 -1.48
CA GLY A 148 -4.85 8.13 -0.40
C GLY A 148 -5.34 6.99 0.49
N GLN A 149 -5.75 7.36 1.71
CA GLN A 149 -6.36 6.45 2.66
C GLN A 149 -7.48 7.13 3.43
N ALA A 150 -8.38 6.33 3.98
CA ALA A 150 -9.47 6.80 4.84
C ALA A 150 -9.83 5.72 5.87
N PRO A 151 -10.36 6.12 7.05
CA PRO A 151 -10.80 5.17 8.05
C PRO A 151 -12.14 4.53 7.64
N VAL A 152 -12.31 3.26 7.99
CA VAL A 152 -13.63 2.62 8.01
C VAL A 152 -14.29 2.94 9.34
N THR A 153 -15.45 3.61 9.29
CA THR A 153 -16.19 4.06 10.48
C THR A 153 -17.32 3.11 10.90
N ALA A 154 -17.76 2.24 10.00
CA ALA A 154 -18.76 1.22 10.30
C ALA A 154 -18.17 0.15 11.21
N VAL A 155 -18.86 -0.14 12.32
CA VAL A 155 -18.52 -1.27 13.18
C VAL A 155 -18.73 -2.57 12.40
N VAL A 156 -17.71 -3.42 12.36
CA VAL A 156 -17.72 -4.67 11.60
C VAL A 156 -16.79 -5.67 12.25
N SER A 157 -17.17 -6.95 12.27
CA SER A 157 -16.33 -8.03 12.80
C SER A 157 -16.20 -9.13 11.76
N GLY A 158 -14.98 -9.35 11.26
CA GLY A 158 -14.70 -10.39 10.26
C GLY A 158 -15.33 -10.14 8.89
N GLY A 159 -15.64 -8.89 8.54
CA GLY A 159 -16.23 -8.52 7.26
C GLY A 159 -15.19 -8.34 6.16
N TYR A 160 -15.59 -7.71 5.06
CA TYR A 160 -14.68 -7.37 3.97
C TYR A 160 -14.98 -6.01 3.34
N VAL A 161 -13.98 -5.50 2.63
CA VAL A 161 -14.09 -4.27 1.83
C VAL A 161 -14.09 -4.65 0.36
N ARG A 162 -15.03 -4.08 -0.40
CA ARG A 162 -15.04 -4.07 -1.86
C ARG A 162 -14.66 -2.68 -2.36
N PHE A 163 -13.64 -2.61 -3.20
CA PHE A 163 -13.21 -1.41 -3.90
C PHE A 163 -13.73 -1.44 -5.34
N GLU A 164 -14.30 -0.34 -5.81
CA GLU A 164 -14.84 -0.19 -7.15
C GLU A 164 -14.20 1.05 -7.80
N PRO A 165 -12.97 0.91 -8.33
CA PRO A 165 -12.28 2.03 -8.98
C PRO A 165 -12.81 2.25 -10.40
N THR A 166 -12.87 3.50 -10.86
CA THR A 166 -13.24 3.78 -12.26
C THR A 166 -12.06 3.63 -13.22
N GLU A 167 -10.84 3.73 -12.69
CA GLU A 167 -9.57 3.66 -13.41
C GLU A 167 -8.60 2.67 -12.73
N ALA A 168 -7.43 2.42 -13.33
CA ALA A 168 -6.41 1.55 -12.75
C ALA A 168 -6.00 1.95 -11.32
N ALA A 169 -6.20 1.04 -10.35
CA ALA A 169 -5.82 1.26 -8.95
C ALA A 169 -5.35 -0.02 -8.25
N VAL A 170 -4.45 0.14 -7.28
CA VAL A 170 -4.07 -0.90 -6.32
C VAL A 170 -4.55 -0.50 -4.94
N CYS A 171 -5.43 -1.32 -4.35
CA CYS A 171 -6.07 -1.03 -3.08
C CYS A 171 -5.61 -1.99 -1.96
N TYR A 172 -5.84 -1.59 -0.72
CA TYR A 172 -5.50 -2.36 0.45
C TYR A 172 -6.37 -1.96 1.66
N ALA A 173 -6.37 -2.81 2.67
CA ALA A 173 -6.81 -2.49 4.01
C ALA A 173 -5.68 -2.73 5.02
N VAL A 174 -5.72 -2.04 6.15
CA VAL A 174 -4.88 -2.31 7.31
C VAL A 174 -5.77 -2.34 8.54
N VAL A 175 -5.84 -3.51 9.20
CA VAL A 175 -6.48 -3.65 10.50
C VAL A 175 -5.42 -3.38 11.56
N VAL A 176 -5.66 -2.41 12.43
CA VAL A 176 -4.72 -1.96 13.46
C VAL A 176 -5.31 -2.21 14.83
N ASP A 177 -4.57 -2.91 15.67
CA ASP A 177 -4.89 -3.04 17.09
C ASP A 177 -4.68 -1.68 17.79
N ASN A 178 -5.68 -1.20 18.52
CA ASN A 178 -5.67 0.13 19.12
C ASN A 178 -4.72 0.22 20.33
N GLY A 179 -4.48 -0.89 21.03
CA GLY A 179 -3.61 -0.92 22.20
C GLY A 179 -2.13 -0.91 21.85
N THR A 180 -1.76 -1.66 20.81
CA THR A 180 -0.38 -1.85 20.36
C THR A 180 -0.02 -0.97 19.16
N ASN A 181 -0.98 -0.59 18.32
CA ASN A 181 -0.71 -0.03 16.98
C ASN A 181 -0.07 -1.02 16.00
N ASP A 182 -0.06 -2.31 16.31
CA ASP A 182 0.34 -3.35 15.36
C ASP A 182 -0.73 -3.47 14.28
N GLY A 183 -0.28 -3.44 13.02
CA GLY A 183 -1.15 -3.49 11.85
C GLY A 183 -0.96 -4.78 11.06
N ARG A 184 -2.09 -5.35 10.62
CA ARG A 184 -2.13 -6.41 9.63
C ARG A 184 -2.52 -5.80 8.28
N PHE A 185 -1.54 -5.76 7.38
CA PHE A 185 -1.75 -5.34 5.99
C PHE A 185 -2.50 -6.43 5.21
N ILE A 186 -3.50 -6.01 4.43
CA ILE A 186 -4.34 -6.90 3.60
C ILE A 186 -4.40 -6.28 2.21
N SER A 187 -3.62 -6.81 1.27
CA SER A 187 -3.71 -6.43 -0.14
C SER A 187 -5.11 -6.72 -0.67
N ALA A 188 -5.69 -5.81 -1.47
CA ALA A 188 -6.92 -6.11 -2.17
C ALA A 188 -6.62 -7.03 -3.36
N ALA A 189 -7.35 -8.14 -3.47
CA ALA A 189 -7.27 -9.03 -4.62
C ALA A 189 -8.32 -8.62 -5.66
N GLU A 190 -7.92 -8.41 -6.92
CA GLU A 190 -8.87 -8.22 -8.01
C GLU A 190 -9.68 -9.48 -8.25
N TYR A 191 -10.98 -9.30 -8.51
CA TYR A 191 -11.86 -10.35 -9.00
C TYR A 191 -12.38 -9.95 -10.37
N ARG A 192 -11.96 -10.71 -11.38
CA ARG A 192 -12.50 -10.63 -12.75
C ARG A 192 -13.35 -11.87 -12.98
N PRO A 193 -14.70 -11.78 -12.88
CA PRO A 193 -15.58 -12.89 -13.22
C PRO A 193 -15.46 -13.29 -14.69
#